data_AF-F6V1Y4-F1
#
_entry.id   AF-F6V1Y4-F1
#
_cell.length_a   1.000
_cell.length_b   1.000
_cell.length_c   1.000
_cell.angle_alpha   90.00
_cell.angle_beta   90.00
_cell.angle_gamma   90.00
#
_symmetry.space_group_name_H-M   'P 1'
#
loop_
_entity.id
_entity.type
_entity.pdbx_description
1 polymer ?
#
loop_
_entity_poly.entity_id
_entity_poly.type
_entity_poly.pdbx_seq_one_letter_code
_entity_poly.pdbx_strand_id
1 'polypeptide(L)'
;MLSITPAAVLVLLVASAELSLFPIAAGEKNLKTPQNVTVEIVDHNFILKWNWDNEPNSNTTFSAYYQKVKSGNMNNWVELIGCHKVTGTKCDFTSTNLNVFEKIKVRIRSEKGQETSPWYDITPFVPFQIAQIGPPEVQLEAEDKSIIINISPPGTSNSNMWATDNQRFTYSLVIWKNSSSIKETHHTVYSRDKINDLTPETTYCLKVQARLPILRKNGSYSPVFCINTTAEHKLPRPENVEVDAVNNNYVLKWNYPYENMNFEVQYLLGFYKRILSDYSDKWKVISGCKNITSKHCDFSKDITTDGIYYLRVQASNGSITSFWSTEKKFDTMIKTNIAPPSIKVIPSGDSFSIYISAPEESEKKLMSQNYPLIYEVIYWENNSNIENKLRVKQKLLKVSDLQPLTTYCFKAKAFLQDNKSNKSSQFSDVVCSKMTPGKLAVSWIIVICIVCLMMLVLVFYCSKVLLKQVKHIFSPSWKPPSSMSERFSDQPLKNLLVASEEQTESCIIEETNIVMLEETDQNGKSDVICSKQDNQDSGNFSNKDETSSSSKVTEEALQLETMPQ
;
A
#
# COMPACT_ATOMS: atom_id res chain seq x y z
N MET A 1 -84.64 2.02 -56.57
CA MET A 1 -83.50 1.50 -57.36
C MET A 1 -83.08 0.21 -56.65
N LEU A 2 -83.22 -0.98 -57.26
CA LEU A 2 -82.44 -1.50 -58.40
C LEU A 2 -80.92 -1.49 -58.12
N SER A 3 -80.12 -2.53 -58.40
CA SER A 3 -80.29 -4.01 -58.40
C SER A 3 -79.08 -4.64 -59.09
N ILE A 4 -78.56 -5.76 -58.54
CA ILE A 4 -77.96 -6.89 -59.27
C ILE A 4 -76.70 -6.65 -60.16
N THR A 5 -75.59 -7.27 -59.72
CA THR A 5 -74.44 -7.93 -60.43
C THR A 5 -74.32 -7.84 -61.98
N PRO A 6 -73.09 -7.90 -62.56
CA PRO A 6 -72.52 -9.23 -62.91
C PRO A 6 -70.97 -9.38 -63.04
N ALA A 7 -70.50 -10.64 -62.97
CA ALA A 7 -69.31 -11.26 -63.63
C ALA A 7 -67.88 -10.70 -63.35
N ALA A 8 -66.76 -11.40 -63.61
CA ALA A 8 -66.43 -12.76 -64.10
C ALA A 8 -65.29 -13.34 -63.21
N VAL A 9 -65.04 -14.64 -62.95
CA VAL A 9 -65.02 -15.88 -63.75
C VAL A 9 -63.80 -16.00 -64.71
N LEU A 10 -62.78 -16.75 -64.30
CA LEU A 10 -62.05 -17.86 -64.99
C LEU A 10 -61.08 -18.47 -63.92
N VAL A 11 -61.00 -19.80 -63.62
CA VAL A 11 -60.60 -21.00 -64.43
C VAL A 11 -59.06 -21.08 -64.56
N LEU A 12 -58.35 -22.21 -64.39
CA LEU A 12 -58.69 -23.64 -64.52
C LEU A 12 -58.48 -24.52 -63.27
N LEU A 13 -59.19 -25.65 -63.25
CA LEU A 13 -58.72 -26.95 -62.74
C LEU A 13 -58.28 -27.81 -63.94
N VAL A 14 -57.16 -28.54 -63.85
CA VAL A 14 -56.84 -29.67 -64.72
C VAL A 14 -56.27 -30.79 -63.86
N ALA A 15 -56.78 -32.00 -64.03
CA ALA A 15 -56.20 -33.22 -63.46
C ALA A 15 -55.76 -34.14 -64.60
N SER A 16 -54.56 -34.68 -64.49
CA SER A 16 -54.05 -35.75 -65.35
C SER A 16 -53.33 -36.77 -64.46
N ALA A 17 -53.92 -37.95 -64.31
CA ALA A 17 -53.34 -39.03 -63.54
C ALA A 17 -52.39 -39.86 -64.43
N GLU A 18 -51.15 -40.02 -63.99
CA GLU A 18 -50.26 -41.07 -64.51
C GLU A 18 -49.92 -42.05 -63.39
N LEU A 19 -50.10 -43.35 -63.65
CA LEU A 19 -49.66 -44.41 -62.74
C LEU A 19 -48.14 -44.55 -62.83
N SER A 20 -47.42 -43.88 -61.93
CA SER A 20 -46.06 -44.26 -61.62
C SER A 20 -46.07 -45.36 -60.55
N LEU A 21 -45.86 -46.62 -60.97
CA LEU A 21 -45.53 -47.72 -60.06
C LEU A 21 -44.13 -47.47 -59.46
N PHE A 22 -44.07 -46.68 -58.39
CA PHE A 22 -42.96 -46.80 -57.46
C PHE A 22 -43.18 -48.04 -56.60
N PRO A 23 -42.22 -48.97 -56.52
CA PRO A 23 -42.38 -50.16 -55.71
C PRO A 23 -42.52 -49.77 -54.24
N ILE A 24 -43.38 -50.48 -53.51
CA ILE A 24 -43.31 -50.49 -52.04
C ILE A 24 -42.01 -51.22 -51.68
N ALA A 25 -40.91 -50.46 -51.62
CA ALA A 25 -39.65 -50.94 -51.10
C ALA A 25 -39.92 -51.47 -49.68
N ALA A 26 -39.54 -52.73 -49.43
CA ALA A 26 -39.79 -53.37 -48.15
C ALA A 26 -39.20 -52.50 -47.03
N GLY A 27 -39.97 -52.32 -45.94
CA GLY A 27 -39.62 -51.41 -44.86
C GLY A 27 -38.25 -51.72 -44.26
N GLU A 28 -37.25 -50.96 -44.70
CA GLU A 28 -35.87 -51.06 -44.22
C GLU A 28 -35.88 -50.79 -42.71
N LYS A 29 -35.53 -51.81 -41.91
CA LYS A 29 -35.56 -51.77 -40.44
C LYS A 29 -34.40 -50.95 -39.89
N ASN A 30 -34.35 -49.68 -40.27
CA ASN A 30 -33.40 -48.71 -39.76
C ASN A 30 -33.45 -48.70 -38.23
N LEU A 31 -32.31 -49.03 -37.61
CA LEU A 31 -32.16 -49.02 -36.16
C LEU A 31 -32.52 -47.64 -35.62
N LYS A 32 -33.30 -47.62 -34.53
CA LYS A 32 -33.58 -46.41 -33.76
C LYS A 32 -32.26 -45.70 -33.45
N THR A 33 -32.21 -44.39 -33.70
CA THR A 33 -31.11 -43.54 -33.21
C THR A 33 -31.23 -43.35 -31.69
N PRO A 34 -30.11 -43.19 -30.97
CA PRO A 34 -30.13 -42.72 -29.58
C PRO A 34 -30.84 -41.37 -29.47
N GLN A 35 -31.64 -41.18 -28.42
CA GLN A 35 -32.40 -39.93 -28.21
C GLN A 35 -31.89 -39.16 -26.99
N ASN A 36 -32.19 -37.86 -26.92
CA ASN A 36 -31.84 -36.99 -25.79
C ASN A 36 -30.35 -37.09 -25.37
N VAL A 37 -29.45 -37.14 -26.35
CA VAL A 37 -28.03 -37.38 -26.09
C VAL A 37 -27.40 -36.15 -25.45
N THR A 38 -26.85 -36.32 -24.25
CA THR A 38 -26.30 -35.26 -23.40
C THR A 38 -24.90 -35.59 -22.94
N VAL A 39 -24.09 -34.55 -22.72
CA VAL A 39 -22.72 -34.67 -22.19
C VAL A 39 -22.68 -33.99 -20.83
N GLU A 40 -22.43 -34.77 -19.79
CA GLU A 40 -22.13 -34.27 -18.45
C GLU A 40 -20.62 -34.27 -18.24
N ILE A 41 -20.10 -33.14 -17.74
CA ILE A 41 -18.68 -32.99 -17.41
C ILE A 41 -18.60 -32.46 -15.98
N VAL A 42 -18.01 -33.23 -15.07
CA VAL A 42 -17.84 -32.86 -13.65
C VAL A 42 -16.36 -33.02 -13.29
N ASP A 43 -15.70 -31.89 -13.01
CA ASP A 43 -14.25 -31.78 -12.91
C ASP A 43 -13.51 -32.40 -14.11
N HIS A 44 -13.02 -33.63 -13.94
CA HIS A 44 -12.27 -34.39 -14.95
C HIS A 44 -13.08 -35.55 -15.54
N ASN A 45 -14.28 -35.82 -15.01
CA ASN A 45 -15.11 -36.95 -15.43
C ASN A 45 -15.99 -36.53 -16.62
N PHE A 46 -15.88 -37.25 -17.74
CA PHE A 46 -16.64 -37.01 -18.97
C PHE A 46 -17.64 -38.16 -19.20
N ILE A 47 -18.94 -37.88 -19.04
CA ILE A 47 -19.99 -38.89 -19.16
C ILE A 47 -20.94 -38.51 -20.30
N LEU A 48 -21.06 -39.41 -21.27
CA LEU A 48 -22.08 -39.35 -22.33
C LEU A 48 -23.31 -40.13 -21.86
N LYS A 49 -24.51 -39.56 -21.99
CA LYS A 49 -25.80 -40.21 -21.64
C LYS A 49 -26.81 -40.08 -22.77
N TRP A 50 -27.71 -41.05 -22.90
CA TRP A 50 -28.81 -41.03 -23.88
C TRP A 50 -30.01 -41.84 -23.41
N ASN A 51 -31.19 -41.55 -23.95
CA ASN A 51 -32.40 -42.34 -23.75
C ASN A 51 -32.48 -43.48 -24.78
N TRP A 52 -33.05 -44.62 -24.37
CA TRP A 52 -33.21 -45.81 -25.21
C TRP A 52 -34.45 -46.62 -24.83
N ASP A 53 -35.55 -46.40 -25.56
CA ASP A 53 -36.86 -46.97 -25.24
C ASP A 53 -37.07 -48.33 -25.94
N ASN A 54 -36.29 -49.34 -25.51
CA ASN A 54 -36.35 -50.72 -26.01
C ASN A 54 -36.29 -51.74 -24.86
N GLU A 55 -36.72 -52.97 -25.14
CA GLU A 55 -36.84 -54.06 -24.16
C GLU A 55 -35.48 -54.50 -23.56
N PRO A 56 -35.47 -55.06 -22.32
CA PRO A 56 -34.23 -55.41 -21.60
C PRO A 56 -33.27 -56.38 -22.30
N ASN A 57 -33.73 -57.11 -23.31
CA ASN A 57 -32.97 -58.15 -24.03
C ASN A 57 -32.50 -57.70 -25.43
N SER A 58 -32.48 -56.40 -25.75
CA SER A 58 -31.93 -55.96 -27.03
C SER A 58 -30.41 -56.10 -27.07
N ASN A 59 -29.89 -57.00 -27.92
CA ASN A 59 -28.46 -57.09 -28.30
C ASN A 59 -28.01 -55.89 -29.15
N THR A 60 -28.34 -54.67 -28.73
CA THR A 60 -27.91 -53.41 -29.33
C THR A 60 -26.76 -52.85 -28.51
N THR A 61 -25.74 -52.40 -29.22
CA THR A 61 -24.58 -51.71 -28.66
C THR A 61 -24.50 -50.29 -29.20
N PHE A 62 -23.79 -49.41 -28.51
CA PHE A 62 -23.61 -48.01 -28.93
C PHE A 62 -22.14 -47.68 -29.11
N SER A 63 -21.84 -46.92 -30.16
CA SER A 63 -20.47 -46.54 -30.52
C SER A 63 -20.42 -45.03 -30.76
N ALA A 64 -19.54 -44.33 -30.05
CA ALA A 64 -19.43 -42.87 -30.06
C ALA A 64 -18.04 -42.37 -30.49
N TYR A 65 -18.05 -41.24 -31.21
CA TYR A 65 -16.87 -40.63 -31.83
C TYR A 65 -16.87 -39.11 -31.61
N TYR A 66 -15.69 -38.50 -31.60
CA TYR A 66 -15.50 -37.06 -31.51
C TYR A 66 -14.66 -36.51 -32.66
N GLN A 67 -14.78 -35.20 -32.88
CA GLN A 67 -14.07 -34.46 -33.91
C GLN A 67 -13.60 -33.12 -33.35
N LYS A 68 -12.34 -32.74 -33.60
CA LYS A 68 -11.83 -31.41 -33.25
C LYS A 68 -12.25 -30.37 -34.29
N VAL A 69 -12.86 -29.28 -33.84
CA VAL A 69 -13.31 -28.17 -34.69
C VAL A 69 -12.26 -27.07 -34.68
N LYS A 70 -11.28 -27.15 -35.58
CA LYS A 70 -10.28 -26.10 -35.81
C LYS A 70 -10.75 -25.14 -36.91
N SER A 71 -10.36 -23.87 -36.82
CA SER A 71 -10.64 -22.89 -37.89
C SER A 71 -10.01 -23.34 -39.21
N GLY A 72 -10.85 -23.56 -40.22
CA GLY A 72 -10.43 -23.86 -41.59
C GLY A 72 -10.10 -25.32 -41.92
N ASN A 73 -10.03 -26.23 -40.95
CA ASN A 73 -9.78 -27.65 -41.25
C ASN A 73 -10.45 -28.60 -40.25
N MET A 74 -11.23 -29.55 -40.75
CA MET A 74 -11.84 -30.61 -39.95
C MET A 74 -10.90 -31.81 -39.84
N ASN A 75 -10.50 -32.15 -38.62
CA ASN A 75 -9.82 -33.42 -38.37
C ASN A 75 -10.76 -34.62 -38.66
N ASN A 76 -10.19 -35.80 -38.89
CA ASN A 76 -10.96 -37.04 -38.94
C ASN A 76 -11.71 -37.30 -37.61
N TRP A 77 -12.79 -38.06 -37.69
CA TRP A 77 -13.49 -38.56 -36.51
C TRP A 77 -12.63 -39.59 -35.78
N VAL A 78 -12.45 -39.41 -34.47
CA VAL A 78 -11.68 -40.28 -33.58
C VAL A 78 -12.64 -40.93 -32.60
N GLU A 79 -12.37 -42.17 -32.20
CA GLU A 79 -13.19 -42.92 -31.26
C GLU A 79 -13.12 -42.34 -29.84
N LEU A 80 -14.24 -42.36 -29.11
CA LEU A 80 -14.25 -42.04 -27.68
C LEU A 80 -13.86 -43.28 -26.88
N ILE A 81 -12.71 -43.21 -26.19
CA ILE A 81 -12.16 -44.32 -25.41
C ILE A 81 -13.11 -44.61 -24.24
N GLY A 82 -13.64 -45.83 -24.16
CA GLY A 82 -14.68 -46.23 -23.20
C GLY A 82 -16.12 -46.20 -23.76
N CYS A 83 -16.32 -45.72 -24.99
CA CYS A 83 -17.62 -45.59 -25.66
C CYS A 83 -17.73 -46.38 -26.98
N HIS A 84 -16.98 -47.47 -27.16
CA HIS A 84 -17.11 -48.38 -28.30
C HIS A 84 -17.94 -49.61 -27.91
N LYS A 85 -19.00 -49.91 -28.68
CA LYS A 85 -19.92 -51.05 -28.49
C LYS A 85 -20.40 -51.27 -27.05
N VAL A 86 -20.70 -50.20 -26.32
CA VAL A 86 -21.26 -50.30 -24.96
C VAL A 86 -22.73 -50.72 -24.99
N THR A 87 -23.19 -51.49 -24.00
CA THR A 87 -24.59 -51.95 -23.89
C THR A 87 -25.48 -51.06 -23.02
N GLY A 88 -24.89 -50.23 -22.16
CA GLY A 88 -25.62 -49.30 -21.28
C GLY A 88 -26.05 -48.01 -22.00
N THR A 89 -26.93 -47.24 -21.36
CA THR A 89 -27.40 -45.90 -21.79
C THR A 89 -26.46 -44.75 -21.40
N LYS A 90 -25.25 -45.08 -20.95
CA LYS A 90 -24.19 -44.14 -20.62
C LYS A 90 -22.82 -44.75 -20.92
N CYS A 91 -21.83 -43.91 -21.21
CA CYS A 91 -20.43 -44.31 -21.18
C CYS A 91 -19.56 -43.20 -20.59
N ASP A 92 -18.45 -43.60 -19.98
CA ASP A 92 -17.39 -42.72 -19.50
C ASP A 92 -16.33 -42.63 -20.60
N PHE A 93 -15.96 -41.40 -20.98
CA PHE A 93 -14.91 -41.14 -21.96
C PHE A 93 -13.73 -40.32 -21.42
N THR A 94 -13.58 -40.26 -20.10
CA THR A 94 -12.51 -39.55 -19.37
C THR A 94 -11.10 -39.95 -19.81
N SER A 95 -10.90 -41.21 -20.20
CA SER A 95 -9.63 -41.71 -20.74
C SER A 95 -9.25 -41.10 -22.11
N THR A 96 -10.17 -40.39 -22.78
CA THR A 96 -9.89 -39.65 -24.02
C THR A 96 -9.13 -38.37 -23.68
N ASN A 97 -7.88 -38.26 -24.11
CA ASN A 97 -7.04 -37.08 -23.85
C ASN A 97 -7.51 -35.86 -24.69
N LEU A 98 -8.54 -35.17 -24.16
CA LEU A 98 -9.14 -33.98 -24.74
C LEU A 98 -8.49 -32.71 -24.19
N ASN A 99 -8.17 -31.76 -25.08
CA ASN A 99 -7.87 -30.40 -24.67
C ASN A 99 -9.20 -29.72 -24.31
N VAL A 100 -9.38 -29.39 -23.02
CA VAL A 100 -10.64 -28.84 -22.49
C VAL A 100 -11.00 -27.45 -23.06
N PHE A 101 -10.04 -26.77 -23.70
CA PHE A 101 -10.21 -25.46 -24.33
C PHE A 101 -10.45 -25.55 -25.85
N GLU A 102 -10.23 -26.71 -26.49
CA GLU A 102 -10.58 -26.90 -27.92
C GLU A 102 -12.09 -27.14 -28.08
N LYS A 103 -12.67 -26.59 -29.15
CA LYS A 103 -14.06 -26.87 -29.53
C LYS A 103 -14.15 -28.24 -30.19
N ILE A 104 -15.06 -29.07 -29.71
CA ILE A 104 -15.28 -30.43 -30.22
C ILE A 104 -16.73 -30.64 -30.66
N LYS A 105 -16.91 -31.56 -31.61
CA LYS A 105 -18.21 -32.16 -31.95
C LYS A 105 -18.17 -33.63 -31.50
N VAL A 106 -19.28 -34.15 -31.00
CA VAL A 106 -19.44 -35.55 -30.58
C VAL A 106 -20.63 -36.15 -31.33
N ARG A 107 -20.55 -37.43 -31.68
CA ARG A 107 -21.64 -38.18 -32.31
C ARG A 107 -21.75 -39.59 -31.74
N ILE A 108 -22.95 -40.16 -31.77
CA ILE A 108 -23.24 -41.54 -31.34
C ILE A 108 -24.21 -42.21 -32.31
N ARG A 109 -24.11 -43.54 -32.44
CA ARG A 109 -25.09 -44.38 -33.14
C ARG A 109 -25.35 -45.67 -32.36
N SER A 110 -26.46 -46.34 -32.67
CA SER A 110 -26.72 -47.71 -32.23
C SER A 110 -26.28 -48.72 -33.30
N GLU A 111 -25.89 -49.91 -32.88
CA GLU A 111 -25.32 -50.98 -33.71
C GLU A 111 -25.91 -52.33 -33.25
N LYS A 112 -26.33 -53.18 -34.19
CA LYS A 112 -26.92 -54.50 -33.92
C LYS A 112 -26.45 -55.51 -34.96
N GLY A 113 -25.45 -56.32 -34.61
CA GLY A 113 -24.79 -57.21 -35.56
C GLY A 113 -24.05 -56.40 -36.64
N GLN A 114 -24.57 -56.40 -37.87
CA GLN A 114 -24.06 -55.57 -38.98
C GLN A 114 -24.94 -54.34 -39.27
N GLU A 115 -26.16 -54.26 -38.71
CA GLU A 115 -27.03 -53.08 -38.85
C GLU A 115 -26.48 -51.92 -37.99
N THR A 116 -26.52 -50.68 -38.50
CA THR A 116 -26.17 -49.48 -37.72
C THR A 116 -27.18 -48.36 -37.95
N SER A 117 -27.56 -47.62 -36.90
CA SER A 117 -28.42 -46.43 -37.06
C SER A 117 -27.67 -45.28 -37.77
N PRO A 118 -28.41 -44.28 -38.28
CA PRO A 118 -27.85 -42.96 -38.53
C PRO A 118 -27.11 -42.39 -37.30
N TRP A 119 -26.21 -41.43 -37.53
CA TRP A 119 -25.52 -40.73 -36.45
C TRP A 119 -26.43 -39.68 -35.80
N TYR A 120 -26.51 -39.68 -34.48
CA TYR A 120 -26.95 -38.53 -33.70
C TYR A 120 -25.74 -37.62 -33.45
N ASP A 121 -25.77 -36.40 -33.97
CA ASP A 121 -24.75 -35.37 -33.78
C ASP A 121 -25.11 -34.44 -32.61
N ILE A 122 -24.15 -34.19 -31.71
CA ILE A 122 -24.29 -33.23 -30.61
C ILE A 122 -23.78 -31.85 -31.05
N THR A 123 -24.48 -30.78 -30.65
CA THR A 123 -24.08 -29.39 -30.91
C THR A 123 -22.64 -29.12 -30.45
N PRO A 124 -21.74 -28.63 -31.31
CA PRO A 124 -20.32 -28.49 -30.96
C PRO A 124 -20.06 -27.53 -29.78
N PHE A 125 -19.32 -28.01 -28.78
CA PHE A 125 -19.09 -27.35 -27.48
C PHE A 125 -17.60 -27.26 -27.12
N VAL A 126 -17.26 -26.44 -26.12
CA VAL A 126 -15.92 -26.41 -25.48
C VAL A 126 -16.06 -27.02 -24.09
N PRO A 127 -15.33 -28.11 -23.74
CA PRO A 127 -15.51 -28.81 -22.46
C PRO A 127 -15.48 -27.90 -21.23
N PHE A 128 -14.48 -27.03 -21.11
CA PHE A 128 -14.30 -26.10 -19.98
C PHE A 128 -15.50 -25.15 -19.76
N GLN A 129 -16.24 -24.81 -20.84
CA GLN A 129 -17.42 -23.96 -20.72
C GLN A 129 -18.57 -24.70 -20.03
N ILE A 130 -18.87 -25.95 -20.44
CA ILE A 130 -19.98 -26.73 -19.87
C ILE A 130 -19.62 -27.48 -18.58
N ALA A 131 -18.31 -27.66 -18.29
CA ALA A 131 -17.82 -28.36 -17.11
C ALA A 131 -18.35 -27.76 -15.80
N GLN A 132 -18.92 -28.62 -14.95
CA GLN A 132 -19.36 -28.31 -13.61
C GLN A 132 -18.22 -28.61 -12.62
N ILE A 133 -18.12 -27.79 -11.57
CA ILE A 133 -17.18 -28.04 -10.47
C ILE A 133 -17.82 -29.07 -9.52
N GLY A 134 -17.11 -30.14 -9.22
CA GLY A 134 -17.58 -31.20 -8.33
C GLY A 134 -17.56 -30.82 -6.84
N PRO A 135 -17.99 -31.74 -5.97
CA PRO A 135 -17.82 -31.59 -4.53
C PRO A 135 -16.33 -31.59 -4.16
N PRO A 136 -15.85 -30.64 -3.32
CA PRO A 136 -14.50 -30.71 -2.77
C PRO A 136 -14.39 -31.83 -1.72
N GLU A 137 -13.21 -32.41 -1.59
CA GLU A 137 -12.88 -33.27 -0.45
C GLU A 137 -12.66 -32.41 0.81
N VAL A 138 -13.18 -32.84 1.95
CA VAL A 138 -13.08 -32.11 3.22
C VAL A 138 -12.62 -33.06 4.32
N GLN A 139 -11.61 -32.64 5.07
CA GLN A 139 -11.10 -33.30 6.27
C GLN A 139 -11.25 -32.35 7.46
N LEU A 140 -11.64 -32.88 8.62
CA LEU A 140 -12.00 -32.09 9.80
C LEU A 140 -11.18 -32.51 11.03
N GLU A 141 -10.64 -31.53 11.73
CA GLU A 141 -9.93 -31.71 13.00
C GLU A 141 -10.67 -30.88 14.07
N ALA A 142 -11.04 -31.49 15.20
CA ALA A 142 -11.79 -30.82 16.27
C ALA A 142 -10.89 -30.39 17.43
N GLU A 143 -11.09 -29.16 17.90
CA GLU A 143 -10.64 -28.66 19.20
C GLU A 143 -11.86 -28.58 20.16
N ASP A 144 -11.70 -27.90 21.30
CA ASP A 144 -12.76 -27.68 22.28
C ASP A 144 -13.76 -26.61 21.84
N LYS A 145 -13.27 -25.47 21.33
CA LYS A 145 -14.07 -24.30 20.91
C LYS A 145 -13.87 -23.95 19.44
N SER A 146 -13.34 -24.88 18.67
CA SER A 146 -12.95 -24.68 17.27
C SER A 146 -13.06 -25.96 16.44
N ILE A 147 -13.20 -25.81 15.12
CA ILE A 147 -12.99 -26.88 14.13
C ILE A 147 -12.04 -26.33 13.07
N ILE A 148 -10.93 -27.06 12.83
CA ILE A 148 -10.01 -26.82 11.72
C ILE A 148 -10.49 -27.64 10.53
N ILE A 149 -10.46 -27.03 9.34
CA ILE A 149 -11.08 -27.56 8.13
C ILE A 149 -10.05 -27.51 7.01
N ASN A 150 -9.76 -28.67 6.44
CA ASN A 150 -8.84 -28.85 5.33
C ASN A 150 -9.67 -29.26 4.11
N ILE A 151 -9.51 -28.55 3.00
CA ILE A 151 -10.35 -28.66 1.81
C ILE A 151 -9.43 -28.82 0.60
N SER A 152 -9.44 -29.99 -0.02
CA SER A 152 -8.74 -30.21 -1.28
C SER A 152 -9.54 -29.59 -2.44
N PRO A 153 -8.88 -28.98 -3.44
CA PRO A 153 -9.58 -28.51 -4.63
C PRO A 153 -10.26 -29.68 -5.35
N PRO A 154 -11.44 -29.46 -5.94
CA PRO A 154 -12.19 -30.50 -6.66
C PRO A 154 -11.45 -30.95 -7.93
N GLY A 155 -11.68 -32.20 -8.33
CA GLY A 155 -10.90 -32.88 -9.36
C GLY A 155 -9.57 -33.48 -8.86
N THR A 156 -8.94 -34.32 -9.68
CA THR A 156 -7.64 -34.94 -9.37
C THR A 156 -6.48 -33.98 -9.65
N SER A 157 -5.36 -34.13 -8.92
CA SER A 157 -4.14 -33.31 -9.08
C SER A 157 -3.58 -33.28 -10.51
N ASN A 158 -3.88 -34.31 -11.29
CA ASN A 158 -3.40 -34.51 -12.65
C ASN A 158 -4.43 -34.08 -13.72
N SER A 159 -5.57 -33.51 -13.31
CA SER A 159 -6.61 -33.00 -14.21
C SER A 159 -6.18 -31.73 -14.94
N ASN A 160 -6.45 -31.69 -16.25
CA ASN A 160 -6.27 -30.49 -17.06
C ASN A 160 -7.43 -29.48 -16.96
N MET A 161 -8.55 -29.82 -16.30
CA MET A 161 -9.74 -28.95 -16.26
C MET A 161 -9.54 -27.70 -15.40
N TRP A 162 -9.00 -27.86 -14.19
CA TRP A 162 -8.84 -26.76 -13.22
C TRP A 162 -7.38 -26.39 -12.94
N ALA A 163 -6.41 -26.98 -13.65
CA ALA A 163 -4.98 -26.80 -13.39
C ALA A 163 -4.52 -25.32 -13.26
N THR A 164 -5.09 -24.42 -14.07
CA THR A 164 -4.81 -22.97 -14.06
C THR A 164 -5.54 -22.19 -12.97
N ASP A 165 -6.53 -22.80 -12.32
CA ASP A 165 -7.50 -22.15 -11.44
C ASP A 165 -7.58 -22.79 -10.04
N ASN A 166 -6.81 -23.84 -9.78
CA ASN A 166 -6.68 -24.49 -8.46
C ASN A 166 -6.34 -23.48 -7.34
N GLN A 167 -5.49 -22.49 -7.60
CA GLN A 167 -5.13 -21.41 -6.66
C GLN A 167 -6.14 -20.24 -6.61
N ARG A 168 -7.28 -20.37 -7.30
CA ARG A 168 -8.36 -19.37 -7.39
C ARG A 168 -9.67 -19.86 -6.81
N PHE A 169 -9.75 -21.12 -6.37
CA PHE A 169 -10.91 -21.63 -5.65
C PHE A 169 -11.10 -20.85 -4.33
N THR A 170 -12.34 -20.53 -4.06
CA THR A 170 -12.82 -20.01 -2.78
C THR A 170 -13.97 -20.92 -2.33
N TYR A 171 -14.04 -21.24 -1.05
CA TYR A 171 -15.01 -22.21 -0.57
C TYR A 171 -16.11 -21.50 0.20
N SER A 172 -17.36 -21.87 -0.09
CA SER A 172 -18.51 -21.47 0.73
C SER A 172 -18.86 -22.63 1.62
N LEU A 173 -18.64 -22.43 2.91
CA LEU A 173 -18.98 -23.38 3.95
C LEU A 173 -20.32 -22.99 4.59
N VAL A 174 -21.08 -24.00 4.95
CA VAL A 174 -22.31 -23.88 5.74
C VAL A 174 -22.20 -24.84 6.92
N ILE A 175 -22.34 -24.34 8.15
CA ILE A 175 -22.24 -25.13 9.39
C ILE A 175 -23.42 -24.85 10.32
N TRP A 176 -23.93 -25.90 10.98
CA TRP A 176 -25.00 -25.86 11.96
C TRP A 176 -24.73 -26.85 13.11
N LYS A 177 -25.29 -26.60 14.29
CA LYS A 177 -25.26 -27.54 15.43
C LYS A 177 -26.33 -28.61 15.20
N ASN A 178 -25.95 -29.90 15.33
CA ASN A 178 -26.83 -31.04 14.98
C ASN A 178 -28.15 -31.04 15.77
N SER A 179 -28.13 -30.57 17.02
CA SER A 179 -29.31 -30.48 17.89
C SER A 179 -30.22 -29.25 17.62
N SER A 180 -30.01 -28.48 16.54
CA SER A 180 -30.77 -27.25 16.30
C SER A 180 -30.95 -26.93 14.80
N SER A 181 -32.16 -27.11 14.30
CA SER A 181 -32.51 -26.97 12.86
C SER A 181 -32.58 -25.53 12.33
N ILE A 182 -32.21 -24.52 13.13
CA ILE A 182 -32.75 -23.14 12.99
C ILE A 182 -31.67 -22.05 12.78
N LYS A 183 -30.37 -22.40 12.73
CA LYS A 183 -29.34 -21.43 12.32
C LYS A 183 -28.14 -22.08 11.61
N GLU A 184 -28.23 -22.19 10.29
CA GLU A 184 -27.04 -22.29 9.45
C GLU A 184 -26.21 -21.01 9.56
N THR A 185 -24.89 -21.14 9.64
CA THR A 185 -23.96 -20.01 9.49
C THR A 185 -23.11 -20.20 8.24
N HIS A 186 -23.01 -19.14 7.43
CA HIS A 186 -22.30 -19.15 6.16
C HIS A 186 -20.93 -18.48 6.32
N HIS A 187 -19.88 -19.17 5.90
CA HIS A 187 -18.50 -18.68 5.95
C HIS A 187 -17.87 -18.79 4.56
N THR A 188 -17.09 -17.79 4.18
CA THR A 188 -16.19 -17.86 3.02
C THR A 188 -14.81 -18.23 3.55
N VAL A 189 -14.33 -19.42 3.20
CA VAL A 189 -13.10 -20.00 3.76
C VAL A 189 -12.11 -20.36 2.66
N TYR A 190 -10.84 -20.52 3.05
CA TYR A 190 -9.75 -20.96 2.19
C TYR A 190 -9.49 -22.48 2.31
N SER A 191 -8.55 -23.01 1.53
CA SER A 191 -8.23 -24.46 1.48
C SER A 191 -7.83 -25.07 2.82
N ARG A 192 -7.29 -24.28 3.74
CA ARG A 192 -7.22 -24.61 5.17
C ARG A 192 -7.73 -23.41 5.95
N ASP A 193 -8.63 -23.60 6.91
CA ASP A 193 -9.12 -22.52 7.77
C ASP A 193 -9.64 -23.03 9.13
N LYS A 194 -9.84 -22.13 10.10
CA LYS A 194 -10.28 -22.47 11.46
C LYS A 194 -11.57 -21.74 11.81
N ILE A 195 -12.66 -22.48 12.01
CA ILE A 195 -13.90 -21.96 12.60
C ILE A 195 -13.70 -21.94 14.11
N ASN A 196 -14.03 -20.81 14.73
CA ASN A 196 -13.87 -20.58 16.17
C ASN A 196 -15.24 -20.33 16.83
N ASP A 197 -15.22 -20.18 18.15
CA ASP A 197 -16.33 -19.71 18.97
C ASP A 197 -17.52 -20.69 18.98
N LEU A 198 -17.16 -21.98 18.92
CA LEU A 198 -18.04 -23.13 19.05
C LEU A 198 -18.16 -23.55 20.52
N THR A 199 -19.24 -24.25 20.86
CA THR A 199 -19.40 -24.85 22.20
C THR A 199 -18.67 -26.19 22.29
N PRO A 200 -18.00 -26.52 23.42
CA PRO A 200 -17.46 -27.85 23.68
C PRO A 200 -18.50 -28.97 23.62
N GLU A 201 -18.01 -30.20 23.51
CA GLU A 201 -18.78 -31.47 23.55
C GLU A 201 -20.05 -31.44 22.67
N THR A 202 -19.95 -30.82 21.49
CA THR A 202 -21.08 -30.53 20.62
C THR A 202 -20.83 -31.03 19.21
N THR A 203 -21.78 -31.80 18.68
CA THR A 203 -21.76 -32.22 17.29
C THR A 203 -22.21 -31.07 16.39
N TYR A 204 -21.30 -30.62 15.53
CA TYR A 204 -21.59 -29.73 14.42
C TYR A 204 -21.58 -30.53 13.11
N CYS A 205 -22.47 -30.16 12.19
CA CYS A 205 -22.52 -30.70 10.85
C CYS A 205 -22.30 -29.56 9.85
N LEU A 206 -21.59 -29.86 8.76
CA LEU A 206 -21.23 -28.88 7.74
C LEU A 206 -21.22 -29.49 6.34
N LYS A 207 -21.37 -28.60 5.34
CA LYS A 207 -21.26 -28.88 3.91
C LYS A 207 -20.51 -27.74 3.23
N VAL A 208 -19.69 -28.06 2.24
CA VAL A 208 -18.80 -27.11 1.56
C VAL A 208 -19.04 -27.18 0.05
N GLN A 209 -19.11 -26.03 -0.61
CA GLN A 209 -19.03 -25.98 -2.08
C GLN A 209 -17.82 -25.13 -2.52
N ALA A 210 -17.15 -25.59 -3.58
CA ALA A 210 -16.12 -24.80 -4.26
C ALA A 210 -16.77 -23.72 -5.15
N ARG A 211 -16.10 -22.58 -5.31
CA ARG A 211 -16.52 -21.47 -6.20
C ARG A 211 -15.30 -20.86 -6.91
N LEU A 212 -15.47 -20.52 -8.18
CA LEU A 212 -14.54 -19.71 -8.98
C LEU A 212 -15.22 -18.38 -9.34
N PRO A 213 -15.13 -17.33 -8.49
CA PRO A 213 -15.89 -16.09 -8.65
C PRO A 213 -15.65 -15.38 -9.99
N ILE A 214 -14.42 -15.44 -10.51
CA ILE A 214 -14.01 -14.84 -11.79
C ILE A 214 -14.78 -15.47 -12.96
N LEU A 215 -14.93 -16.79 -12.96
CA LEU A 215 -15.67 -17.54 -13.99
C LEU A 215 -17.17 -17.63 -13.70
N ARG A 216 -17.63 -17.11 -12.55
CA ARG A 216 -18.99 -17.26 -12.00
C ARG A 216 -19.47 -18.71 -11.90
N LYS A 217 -18.55 -19.68 -11.90
CA LYS A 217 -18.84 -21.11 -11.70
C LYS A 217 -18.93 -21.41 -10.20
N ASN A 218 -20.08 -21.95 -9.77
CA ASN A 218 -20.27 -22.54 -8.46
C ASN A 218 -20.28 -24.07 -8.61
N GLY A 219 -19.62 -24.78 -7.71
CA GLY A 219 -19.64 -26.23 -7.66
C GLY A 219 -20.76 -26.81 -6.81
N SER A 220 -20.92 -28.12 -6.94
CA SER A 220 -21.79 -28.92 -6.06
C SER A 220 -21.34 -28.83 -4.60
N TYR A 221 -22.28 -29.03 -3.68
CA TYR A 221 -21.95 -29.25 -2.28
C TYR A 221 -21.31 -30.63 -2.08
N SER A 222 -20.33 -30.67 -1.18
CA SER A 222 -19.81 -31.89 -0.58
C SER A 222 -20.92 -32.70 0.12
N PRO A 223 -20.66 -33.97 0.44
CA PRO A 223 -21.41 -34.67 1.49
C PRO A 223 -21.47 -33.84 2.78
N VAL A 224 -22.45 -34.13 3.63
CA VAL A 224 -22.52 -33.56 4.98
C VAL A 224 -21.50 -34.28 5.86
N PHE A 225 -20.55 -33.54 6.41
CA PHE A 225 -19.60 -34.04 7.40
C PHE A 225 -20.04 -33.57 8.78
N CYS A 226 -20.04 -34.45 9.78
CA CYS A 226 -20.35 -34.12 11.16
C CYS A 226 -19.17 -34.50 12.07
N ILE A 227 -18.82 -33.62 13.00
CA ILE A 227 -17.75 -33.84 13.97
C ILE A 227 -18.17 -33.27 15.33
N ASN A 228 -17.67 -33.89 16.41
CA ASN A 228 -17.90 -33.44 17.78
C ASN A 228 -16.73 -32.59 18.26
N THR A 229 -16.97 -31.40 18.80
CA THR A 229 -15.94 -30.67 19.55
C THR A 229 -15.51 -31.46 20.79
N THR A 230 -14.27 -31.29 21.22
CA THR A 230 -13.75 -32.01 22.40
C THR A 230 -14.31 -31.43 23.70
N ALA A 231 -14.05 -32.09 24.82
CA ALA A 231 -14.17 -31.48 26.15
C ALA A 231 -13.25 -30.24 26.26
N GLU A 232 -13.60 -29.32 27.17
CA GLU A 232 -12.88 -28.05 27.36
C GLU A 232 -11.42 -28.27 27.76
N HIS A 233 -10.51 -27.53 27.12
CA HIS A 233 -9.08 -27.76 27.29
C HIS A 233 -8.57 -27.24 28.65
N LYS A 234 -7.71 -28.02 29.32
CA LYS A 234 -7.18 -27.72 30.68
C LYS A 234 -6.49 -26.36 30.81
N LEU A 235 -5.94 -25.86 29.72
CA LEU A 235 -5.47 -24.47 29.58
C LEU A 235 -6.34 -23.78 28.52
N PRO A 236 -7.03 -22.67 28.82
CA PRO A 236 -7.76 -21.91 27.82
C PRO A 236 -6.79 -21.35 26.77
N ARG A 237 -7.29 -21.11 25.56
CA ARG A 237 -6.58 -20.33 24.53
C ARG A 237 -6.44 -18.86 24.96
N PRO A 238 -5.43 -18.11 24.49
CA PRO A 238 -5.41 -16.65 24.64
C PRO A 238 -6.60 -15.98 23.94
N GLU A 239 -7.20 -14.99 24.60
CA GLU A 239 -8.40 -14.30 24.12
C GLU A 239 -8.17 -12.79 23.95
N ASN A 240 -9.11 -12.10 23.29
CA ASN A 240 -9.02 -10.68 22.96
C ASN A 240 -7.67 -10.28 22.34
N VAL A 241 -7.18 -11.10 21.40
CA VAL A 241 -5.93 -10.82 20.68
C VAL A 241 -6.11 -9.57 19.83
N GLU A 242 -5.36 -8.52 20.12
CA GLU A 242 -5.47 -7.18 19.52
C GLU A 242 -4.09 -6.71 19.01
N VAL A 243 -4.07 -5.93 17.94
CA VAL A 243 -2.85 -5.29 17.44
C VAL A 243 -2.99 -3.79 17.67
N ASP A 244 -2.13 -3.26 18.52
CA ASP A 244 -1.88 -1.84 18.64
C ASP A 244 -0.82 -1.47 17.60
N ALA A 245 -1.18 -0.63 16.63
CA ALA A 245 -0.32 -0.31 15.49
C ALA A 245 -0.24 1.20 15.31
N VAL A 246 0.93 1.77 15.60
CA VAL A 246 1.21 3.20 15.50
C VAL A 246 2.50 3.39 14.71
N ASN A 247 2.44 4.13 13.60
CA ASN A 247 3.57 4.26 12.66
C ASN A 247 4.12 2.88 12.24
N ASN A 248 5.41 2.60 12.46
CA ASN A 248 6.03 1.29 12.21
C ASN A 248 6.16 0.44 13.49
N ASN A 249 5.51 0.83 14.60
CA ASN A 249 5.52 0.10 15.86
C ASN A 249 4.23 -0.74 15.96
N TYR A 250 4.41 -2.06 16.06
CA TYR A 250 3.34 -3.05 16.05
C TYR A 250 3.42 -3.94 17.28
N VAL A 251 2.49 -3.74 18.23
CA VAL A 251 2.43 -4.46 19.50
C VAL A 251 1.16 -5.32 19.54
N LEU A 252 1.33 -6.64 19.57
CA LEU A 252 0.25 -7.58 19.83
C LEU A 252 -0.03 -7.59 21.34
N LYS A 253 -1.31 -7.58 21.73
CA LYS A 253 -1.81 -7.62 23.12
C LYS A 253 -2.88 -8.70 23.24
N TRP A 254 -2.99 -9.37 24.39
CA TRP A 254 -4.02 -10.38 24.63
C TRP A 254 -4.36 -10.51 26.11
N ASN A 255 -5.54 -11.08 26.39
CA ASN A 255 -5.96 -11.41 27.75
C ASN A 255 -5.60 -12.85 28.08
N TYR A 256 -5.15 -13.09 29.32
CA TYR A 256 -4.98 -14.43 29.88
C TYR A 256 -5.32 -14.44 31.38
N PRO A 257 -6.15 -15.39 31.86
CA PRO A 257 -6.67 -15.40 33.23
C PRO A 257 -5.67 -15.91 34.28
N TYR A 258 -4.62 -16.62 33.85
CA TYR A 258 -3.59 -17.17 34.73
C TYR A 258 -2.30 -16.35 34.65
N GLU A 259 -1.60 -16.26 35.79
CA GLU A 259 -0.23 -15.74 35.87
C GLU A 259 0.79 -16.88 35.75
N ASN A 260 2.08 -16.54 35.61
CA ASN A 260 3.20 -17.47 35.45
C ASN A 260 3.04 -18.43 34.25
N MET A 261 2.68 -17.86 33.10
CA MET A 261 2.49 -18.57 31.83
C MET A 261 3.48 -18.05 30.78
N ASN A 262 3.99 -18.94 29.94
CA ASN A 262 4.88 -18.62 28.82
C ASN A 262 4.07 -18.63 27.52
N PHE A 263 4.13 -17.53 26.77
CA PHE A 263 3.44 -17.38 25.47
C PHE A 263 4.42 -17.53 24.30
N GLU A 264 3.96 -18.16 23.22
CA GLU A 264 4.60 -18.07 21.90
C GLU A 264 3.66 -17.36 20.92
N VAL A 265 4.21 -16.42 20.15
CA VAL A 265 3.48 -15.69 19.10
C VAL A 265 3.99 -16.08 17.72
N GLN A 266 3.07 -16.43 16.82
CA GLN A 266 3.38 -16.80 15.44
C GLN A 266 2.63 -15.90 14.44
N TYR A 267 3.25 -15.66 13.29
CA TYR A 267 2.68 -14.92 12.16
C TYR A 267 2.67 -15.74 10.87
N LEU A 268 1.75 -15.41 9.97
CA LEU A 268 1.60 -15.97 8.64
C LEU A 268 1.32 -14.84 7.62
N LEU A 269 2.00 -14.85 6.48
CA LEU A 269 1.67 -13.94 5.37
C LEU A 269 0.35 -14.36 4.74
N GLY A 270 -0.62 -13.44 4.65
CA GLY A 270 -1.97 -13.71 4.13
C GLY A 270 -2.03 -14.12 2.66
N PHE A 271 -0.94 -13.97 1.91
CA PHE A 271 -0.76 -14.58 0.59
C PHE A 271 -0.90 -16.11 0.66
N TYR A 272 -0.32 -16.76 1.68
CA TYR A 272 -0.30 -18.23 1.79
C TYR A 272 -1.70 -18.82 1.95
N LYS A 273 -2.56 -18.22 2.80
CA LYS A 273 -3.98 -18.63 2.93
C LYS A 273 -4.72 -18.65 1.59
N ARG A 274 -4.40 -17.73 0.66
CA ARG A 274 -5.07 -17.64 -0.65
C ARG A 274 -4.52 -18.63 -1.69
N ILE A 275 -3.25 -19.01 -1.60
CA ILE A 275 -2.49 -19.61 -2.71
C ILE A 275 -2.12 -21.08 -2.45
N LEU A 276 -1.88 -21.47 -1.18
CA LEU A 276 -1.44 -22.81 -0.83
C LEU A 276 -2.60 -23.64 -0.28
N SER A 277 -2.70 -24.90 -0.73
CA SER A 277 -3.64 -25.88 -0.17
C SER A 277 -3.30 -26.23 1.28
N ASP A 278 -2.00 -26.30 1.61
CA ASP A 278 -1.52 -26.34 2.99
C ASP A 278 -0.43 -25.29 3.22
N TYR A 279 -0.54 -24.59 4.35
CA TYR A 279 0.40 -23.57 4.81
C TYR A 279 0.79 -23.77 6.29
N SER A 280 0.53 -24.94 6.87
CA SER A 280 0.79 -25.25 8.28
C SER A 280 2.25 -25.05 8.69
N ASP A 281 3.19 -25.34 7.78
CA ASP A 281 4.63 -25.14 7.96
C ASP A 281 5.11 -23.70 7.63
N LYS A 282 4.22 -22.81 7.17
CA LYS A 282 4.54 -21.42 6.81
C LYS A 282 4.31 -20.42 7.95
N TRP A 283 3.75 -20.89 9.08
CA TRP A 283 3.68 -20.11 10.32
C TRP A 283 5.09 -19.91 10.88
N LYS A 284 5.47 -18.66 11.15
CA LYS A 284 6.79 -18.30 11.68
C LYS A 284 6.65 -17.77 13.10
N VAL A 285 7.51 -18.24 14.00
CA VAL A 285 7.63 -17.67 15.35
C VAL A 285 8.24 -16.27 15.23
N ILE A 286 7.69 -15.32 15.99
CA ILE A 286 8.20 -13.94 16.06
C ILE A 286 9.46 -13.94 16.94
N SER A 287 10.56 -13.40 16.41
CA SER A 287 11.91 -13.54 17.00
C SER A 287 12.02 -13.02 18.43
N GLY A 288 11.31 -11.93 18.76
CA GLY A 288 11.25 -11.37 20.12
C GLY A 288 10.20 -12.00 21.05
N CYS A 289 9.37 -12.92 20.58
CA CYS A 289 8.14 -13.35 21.26
C CYS A 289 7.98 -14.87 21.38
N LYS A 290 9.09 -15.56 21.66
CA LYS A 290 9.14 -16.98 21.99
C LYS A 290 9.30 -17.17 23.50
N ASN A 291 8.40 -17.93 24.13
CA ASN A 291 8.38 -18.22 25.57
C ASN A 291 8.43 -16.95 26.45
N ILE A 292 7.72 -15.89 26.05
CA ILE A 292 7.63 -14.63 26.79
C ILE A 292 6.57 -14.70 27.90
N THR A 293 6.83 -14.08 29.05
CA THR A 293 5.85 -14.00 30.17
C THR A 293 4.94 -12.76 30.07
N SER A 294 5.28 -11.80 29.21
CA SER A 294 4.46 -10.62 28.96
C SER A 294 3.19 -10.97 28.20
N LYS A 295 2.05 -10.39 28.61
CA LYS A 295 0.75 -10.48 27.89
C LYS A 295 0.70 -9.55 26.65
N HIS A 296 1.87 -9.24 26.09
CA HIS A 296 2.08 -8.43 24.90
C HIS A 296 3.41 -8.77 24.20
N CYS A 297 3.53 -8.43 22.92
CA CYS A 297 4.66 -8.76 22.03
C CYS A 297 4.90 -7.62 21.02
N ASP A 298 6.12 -7.08 20.93
CA ASP A 298 6.59 -6.26 19.82
C ASP A 298 7.00 -7.16 18.65
N PHE A 299 6.36 -6.99 17.48
CA PHE A 299 6.67 -7.73 16.26
C PHE A 299 7.11 -6.84 15.09
N SER A 300 7.47 -5.59 15.38
CA SER A 300 7.83 -4.54 14.40
C SER A 300 9.05 -4.87 13.53
N LYS A 301 9.87 -5.85 13.95
CA LYS A 301 11.10 -6.28 13.25
C LYS A 301 10.88 -7.47 12.32
N ASP A 302 9.80 -8.21 12.53
CA ASP A 302 9.55 -9.52 11.90
C ASP A 302 8.64 -9.44 10.67
N ILE A 303 8.03 -8.27 10.41
CA ILE A 303 7.13 -8.02 9.28
C ILE A 303 7.55 -6.79 8.47
N THR A 304 7.19 -6.77 7.18
CA THR A 304 7.39 -5.59 6.30
C THR A 304 6.26 -4.58 6.45
N THR A 305 6.55 -3.30 6.18
CA THR A 305 5.57 -2.20 6.27
C THR A 305 4.37 -2.38 5.34
N ASP A 306 4.53 -3.10 4.23
CA ASP A 306 3.44 -3.54 3.36
C ASP A 306 3.14 -5.03 3.58
N GLY A 307 1.90 -5.36 3.97
CA GLY A 307 1.44 -6.74 4.01
C GLY A 307 0.09 -6.96 4.70
N ILE A 308 -0.53 -8.10 4.37
CA ILE A 308 -1.61 -8.70 5.17
C ILE A 308 -0.99 -9.85 5.95
N TYR A 309 -1.21 -9.86 7.26
CA TYR A 309 -0.69 -10.85 8.19
C TYR A 309 -1.83 -11.49 8.97
N TYR A 310 -1.64 -12.74 9.39
CA TYR A 310 -2.47 -13.39 10.40
C TYR A 310 -1.56 -13.70 11.59
N LEU A 311 -2.00 -13.32 12.79
CA LEU A 311 -1.24 -13.44 14.03
C LEU A 311 -2.00 -14.35 15.00
N ARG A 312 -1.28 -15.25 15.69
CA ARG A 312 -1.85 -16.17 16.69
C ARG A 312 -0.92 -16.33 17.89
N VAL A 313 -1.52 -16.58 19.05
CA VAL A 313 -0.81 -16.76 20.33
C VAL A 313 -1.16 -18.13 20.92
N GLN A 314 -0.19 -18.81 21.50
CA GLN A 314 -0.37 -20.02 22.31
C GLN A 314 0.15 -19.75 23.72
N ALA A 315 -0.55 -20.25 24.74
CA ALA A 315 -0.09 -20.23 26.12
C ALA A 315 0.51 -21.60 26.50
N SER A 316 1.43 -21.60 27.47
CA SER A 316 2.04 -22.83 27.98
C SER A 316 2.48 -22.66 29.44
N ASN A 317 2.45 -23.75 30.20
CA ASN A 317 2.96 -23.81 31.58
C ASN A 317 4.26 -24.63 31.70
N GLY A 318 4.95 -24.86 30.59
CA GLY A 318 6.14 -25.72 30.49
C GLY A 318 5.86 -27.23 30.32
N SER A 319 4.69 -27.71 30.76
CA SER A 319 4.31 -29.14 30.65
C SER A 319 3.12 -29.38 29.71
N ILE A 320 2.24 -28.39 29.55
CA ILE A 320 1.04 -28.41 28.72
C ILE A 320 0.97 -27.09 27.95
N THR A 321 0.54 -27.16 26.69
CA THR A 321 0.24 -26.00 25.82
C THR A 321 -1.27 -25.86 25.63
N SER A 322 -1.78 -24.63 25.44
CA SER A 322 -3.16 -24.39 25.03
C SER A 322 -3.36 -24.68 23.55
N PHE A 323 -4.61 -24.77 23.09
CA PHE A 323 -4.91 -24.52 21.67
C PHE A 323 -4.51 -23.08 21.27
N TRP A 324 -4.26 -22.87 19.97
CA TRP A 324 -3.97 -21.54 19.43
C TRP A 324 -5.18 -20.61 19.55
N SER A 325 -4.91 -19.34 19.85
CA SER A 325 -5.91 -18.25 19.84
C SER A 325 -6.68 -18.16 18.52
N THR A 326 -7.77 -17.40 18.53
CA THR A 326 -8.35 -16.89 17.28
C THR A 326 -7.29 -16.10 16.49
N GLU A 327 -7.32 -16.23 15.15
CA GLU A 327 -6.35 -15.54 14.29
C GLU A 327 -6.69 -14.05 14.14
N LYS A 328 -5.81 -13.16 14.59
CA LYS A 328 -5.98 -11.72 14.37
C LYS A 328 -5.41 -11.35 12.99
N LYS A 329 -6.30 -11.19 12.00
CA LYS A 329 -5.95 -10.59 10.71
C LYS A 329 -5.50 -9.15 10.90
N PHE A 330 -4.24 -8.86 10.60
CA PHE A 330 -3.64 -7.53 10.54
C PHE A 330 -3.39 -7.14 9.08
N ASP A 331 -3.55 -5.86 8.78
CA ASP A 331 -3.34 -5.28 7.45
C ASP A 331 -2.61 -3.97 7.69
N THR A 332 -1.34 -3.89 7.28
CA THR A 332 -0.46 -2.79 7.68
C THR A 332 -0.89 -1.45 7.08
N MET A 333 -1.49 -1.45 5.88
CA MET A 333 -2.01 -0.25 5.24
C MET A 333 -3.29 0.24 5.92
N ILE A 334 -4.24 -0.68 6.18
CA ILE A 334 -5.58 -0.32 6.64
C ILE A 334 -5.65 -0.12 8.16
N LYS A 335 -4.91 -0.91 8.95
CA LYS A 335 -5.07 -0.94 10.41
C LYS A 335 -4.11 -0.04 11.19
N THR A 336 -2.92 0.23 10.67
CA THR A 336 -1.96 1.17 11.28
C THR A 336 -2.55 2.56 11.49
N ASN A 337 -2.28 3.17 12.63
CA ASN A 337 -2.64 4.54 12.96
C ASN A 337 -1.43 5.46 12.77
N ILE A 338 -1.67 6.66 12.24
CA ILE A 338 -0.64 7.68 12.06
C ILE A 338 -0.57 8.49 13.35
N ALA A 339 0.58 8.52 14.03
CA ALA A 339 0.77 9.40 15.19
C ALA A 339 0.73 10.90 14.77
N PRO A 340 0.33 11.82 15.67
CA PRO A 340 0.28 13.24 15.35
C PRO A 340 1.69 13.78 15.01
N PRO A 341 1.84 14.55 13.91
CA PRO A 341 3.13 15.12 13.53
C PRO A 341 3.56 16.21 14.52
N SER A 342 4.86 16.40 14.72
CA SER A 342 5.37 17.50 15.55
C SER A 342 5.67 18.71 14.66
N ILE A 343 5.22 19.90 15.06
CA ILE A 343 5.48 21.15 14.31
C ILE A 343 6.42 22.08 15.08
N LYS A 344 7.30 22.77 14.34
CA LYS A 344 8.11 23.89 14.84
C LYS A 344 7.89 25.09 13.93
N VAL A 345 7.51 26.23 14.50
CA VAL A 345 7.16 27.46 13.77
C VAL A 345 8.19 28.53 14.08
N ILE A 346 8.90 29.02 13.06
CA ILE A 346 9.96 30.03 13.20
C ILE A 346 9.56 31.29 12.40
N PRO A 347 9.45 32.48 13.03
CA PRO A 347 9.23 33.72 12.30
C PRO A 347 10.47 34.09 11.46
N SER A 348 10.24 34.44 10.21
CA SER A 348 11.26 34.79 9.21
C SER A 348 10.86 36.10 8.51
N GLY A 349 10.94 37.20 9.25
CA GLY A 349 10.68 38.55 8.73
C GLY A 349 9.20 38.82 8.43
N ASP A 350 8.80 38.57 7.19
CA ASP A 350 7.47 38.76 6.61
C ASP A 350 6.67 37.45 6.49
N SER A 351 7.16 36.37 7.09
CA SER A 351 6.63 35.02 6.94
C SER A 351 6.90 34.13 8.15
N PHE A 352 6.23 32.97 8.23
CA PHE A 352 6.64 31.86 9.09
C PHE A 352 7.21 30.71 8.26
N SER A 353 8.33 30.15 8.72
CA SER A 353 8.85 28.85 8.30
C SER A 353 8.33 27.78 9.26
N ILE A 354 7.48 26.89 8.73
CA ILE A 354 6.87 25.78 9.47
C ILE A 354 7.62 24.50 9.10
N TYR A 355 8.24 23.88 10.10
CA TYR A 355 8.93 22.59 9.99
C TYR A 355 8.04 21.51 10.60
N ILE A 356 7.67 20.52 9.78
CA ILE A 356 6.84 19.38 10.15
C ILE A 356 7.74 18.15 10.26
N SER A 357 7.95 17.70 11.50
CA SER A 357 8.66 16.45 11.81
C SER A 357 7.68 15.28 11.82
N ALA A 358 8.13 14.14 11.28
CA ALA A 358 7.41 12.88 11.46
C ALA A 358 7.53 12.43 12.93
N PRO A 359 6.53 11.75 13.50
CA PRO A 359 6.62 11.20 14.85
C PRO A 359 7.67 10.08 14.88
N GLU A 360 8.62 10.17 15.81
CA GLU A 360 9.79 9.29 15.96
C GLU A 360 10.66 9.13 14.69
N GLU A 361 11.31 10.21 14.29
CA GLU A 361 12.49 10.17 13.39
C GLU A 361 13.73 9.63 14.15
N SER A 362 13.59 8.42 14.71
CA SER A 362 14.68 7.64 15.31
C SER A 362 15.60 7.10 14.22
N GLU A 363 16.82 6.68 14.58
CA GLU A 363 17.91 6.36 13.62
C GLU A 363 17.61 5.17 12.68
N LYS A 364 16.50 4.45 12.91
CA LYS A 364 15.96 3.46 11.98
C LYS A 364 15.26 4.14 10.81
N LYS A 365 16.06 4.35 9.75
CA LYS A 365 15.66 4.60 8.35
C LYS A 365 14.35 3.88 7.97
N LEU A 366 13.57 4.50 7.05
CA LEU A 366 12.23 4.11 6.54
C LEU A 366 10.99 4.60 7.33
N MET A 367 10.78 5.91 7.39
CA MET A 367 9.43 6.49 7.25
C MET A 367 9.29 7.37 6.01
N SER A 368 10.26 8.26 5.74
CA SER A 368 10.20 9.26 4.66
C SER A 368 10.29 8.74 3.22
N GLN A 369 10.60 7.45 3.02
CA GLN A 369 10.84 6.87 1.68
C GLN A 369 9.72 5.94 1.16
N ASN A 370 8.94 5.30 2.04
CA ASN A 370 7.96 4.29 1.61
C ASN A 370 6.54 4.84 1.41
N TYR A 371 6.12 5.85 2.18
CA TYR A 371 4.77 6.42 2.09
C TYR A 371 4.80 7.95 1.90
N PRO A 372 4.31 8.48 0.78
CA PRO A 372 4.14 9.92 0.63
C PRO A 372 2.99 10.38 1.53
N LEU A 373 3.33 11.00 2.66
CA LEU A 373 2.37 11.65 3.55
C LEU A 373 1.97 13.02 3.00
N ILE A 374 0.70 13.37 3.17
CA ILE A 374 0.17 14.72 2.92
C ILE A 374 -0.18 15.33 4.27
N TYR A 375 0.34 16.53 4.56
CA TYR A 375 0.04 17.26 5.79
C TYR A 375 -1.02 18.32 5.52
N GLU A 376 -2.05 18.37 6.36
CA GLU A 376 -3.01 19.48 6.43
C GLU A 376 -2.60 20.38 7.60
N VAL A 377 -2.01 21.52 7.27
CA VAL A 377 -1.65 22.58 8.21
C VAL A 377 -2.83 23.53 8.31
N ILE A 378 -3.28 23.81 9.53
CA ILE A 378 -4.34 24.78 9.82
C ILE A 378 -3.74 25.91 10.65
N TYR A 379 -3.99 27.15 10.24
CA TYR A 379 -3.51 28.35 10.93
C TYR A 379 -4.59 29.42 11.06
N TRP A 380 -4.57 30.15 12.16
CA TRP A 380 -5.49 31.23 12.48
C TRP A 380 -4.77 32.31 13.28
N GLU A 381 -5.27 33.55 13.22
CA GLU A 381 -4.84 34.60 14.15
C GLU A 381 -5.43 34.30 15.54
N ASN A 382 -4.66 34.48 16.61
CA ASN A 382 -5.10 34.20 17.99
C ASN A 382 -6.43 34.86 18.38
N ASN A 383 -6.75 36.01 17.77
CA ASN A 383 -7.95 36.80 18.05
C ASN A 383 -9.12 36.49 17.10
N SER A 384 -8.98 35.49 16.22
CA SER A 384 -9.91 35.15 15.15
C SER A 384 -10.23 33.66 15.11
N ASN A 385 -11.51 33.33 14.89
CA ASN A 385 -11.96 31.95 14.69
C ASN A 385 -11.87 31.48 13.21
N ILE A 386 -11.21 32.26 12.35
CA ILE A 386 -11.08 31.96 10.91
C ILE A 386 -9.88 31.03 10.68
N GLU A 387 -10.15 29.73 10.52
CA GLU A 387 -9.15 28.71 10.18
C GLU A 387 -8.80 28.72 8.67
N ASN A 388 -7.58 29.15 8.34
CA ASN A 388 -6.98 28.92 7.02
C ASN A 388 -6.36 27.53 6.93
N LYS A 389 -6.45 26.86 5.77
CA LYS A 389 -6.08 25.43 5.62
C LYS A 389 -5.21 25.22 4.39
N LEU A 390 -4.04 24.62 4.59
CA LEU A 390 -3.05 24.33 3.55
C LEU A 390 -2.74 22.83 3.51
N ARG A 391 -2.83 22.20 2.34
CA ARG A 391 -2.42 20.81 2.13
C ARG A 391 -1.08 20.76 1.40
N VAL A 392 -0.08 20.16 2.03
CA VAL A 392 1.31 20.17 1.55
C VAL A 392 1.94 18.78 1.63
N LYS A 393 2.85 18.47 0.70
CA LYS A 393 3.66 17.23 0.72
C LYS A 393 5.06 17.44 1.28
N GLN A 394 5.45 18.70 1.50
CA GLN A 394 6.79 19.10 1.94
C GLN A 394 6.82 19.17 3.47
N LYS A 395 7.91 18.70 4.09
CA LYS A 395 8.16 18.88 5.54
C LYS A 395 8.42 20.34 5.92
N LEU A 396 8.84 21.19 4.98
CA LEU A 396 9.07 22.62 5.18
C LEU A 396 8.04 23.41 4.36
N LEU A 397 7.33 24.32 5.02
CA LEU A 397 6.36 25.23 4.43
C LEU A 397 6.69 26.68 4.82
N LYS A 398 6.71 27.59 3.85
CA LYS A 398 6.74 29.04 4.08
C LYS A 398 5.31 29.59 3.97
N VAL A 399 4.81 30.28 4.99
CA VAL A 399 3.54 31.04 4.95
C VAL A 399 3.88 32.53 4.97
N SER A 400 3.57 33.23 3.88
CA SER A 400 3.82 34.67 3.68
C SER A 400 2.52 35.48 3.81
N ASP A 401 2.59 36.79 3.59
CA ASP A 401 1.44 37.70 3.40
C ASP A 401 0.51 37.80 4.63
N LEU A 402 1.10 37.62 5.82
CA LEU A 402 0.44 37.70 7.12
C LEU A 402 0.58 39.10 7.74
N GLN A 403 -0.35 39.48 8.62
CA GLN A 403 -0.34 40.81 9.22
C GLN A 403 0.86 40.99 10.19
N PRO A 404 1.60 42.12 10.11
CA PRO A 404 2.72 42.37 11.00
C PRO A 404 2.27 42.54 12.45
N LEU A 405 3.15 42.19 13.40
CA LEU A 405 2.93 42.29 14.86
C LEU A 405 1.76 41.47 15.46
N THR A 406 0.96 40.77 14.67
CA THR A 406 -0.09 39.86 15.16
C THR A 406 0.48 38.51 15.61
N THR A 407 -0.32 37.71 16.32
CA THR A 407 0.06 36.37 16.80
C THR A 407 -0.76 35.33 16.05
N TYR A 408 -0.07 34.38 15.41
CA TYR A 408 -0.70 33.27 14.69
C TYR A 408 -0.47 31.95 15.42
N CYS A 409 -1.50 31.12 15.44
CA CYS A 409 -1.48 29.77 15.99
C CYS A 409 -1.61 28.75 14.87
N PHE A 410 -0.89 27.64 15.01
CA PHE A 410 -0.73 26.61 13.99
C PHE A 410 -0.99 25.22 14.61
N LYS A 411 -1.62 24.33 13.84
CA LYS A 411 -1.72 22.88 14.11
C LYS A 411 -1.64 22.10 12.81
N ALA A 412 -1.10 20.90 12.81
CA ALA A 412 -1.01 20.06 11.62
C ALA A 412 -1.48 18.62 11.88
N LYS A 413 -1.95 17.93 10.84
CA LYS A 413 -2.18 16.48 10.87
C LYS A 413 -1.71 15.85 9.56
N ALA A 414 -1.28 14.59 9.63
CA ALA A 414 -0.82 13.82 8.49
C ALA A 414 -1.95 12.94 7.91
N PHE A 415 -1.88 12.68 6.62
CA PHE A 415 -2.73 11.75 5.87
C PHE A 415 -1.83 10.83 5.03
N LEU A 416 -2.26 9.58 4.82
CA LEU A 416 -1.70 8.73 3.77
C LEU A 416 -2.26 9.17 2.41
N GLN A 417 -1.43 9.15 1.35
CA GLN A 417 -1.85 9.53 -0.01
C GLN A 417 -2.64 8.42 -0.75
N ASP A 418 -2.66 7.17 -0.26
CA ASP A 418 -3.39 6.08 -0.95
C ASP A 418 -4.91 6.17 -0.71
N ASN A 419 -5.67 6.20 -1.80
CA ASN A 419 -7.12 6.43 -1.83
C ASN A 419 -7.95 5.32 -1.14
N LYS A 420 -7.33 4.25 -0.64
CA LYS A 420 -8.02 3.11 0.01
C LYS A 420 -8.44 3.40 1.45
N SER A 421 -7.86 4.41 2.11
CA SER A 421 -8.21 4.76 3.49
C SER A 421 -8.14 6.26 3.74
N ASN A 422 -9.28 6.87 4.09
CA ASN A 422 -9.36 8.25 4.58
C ASN A 422 -8.83 8.40 6.02
N LYS A 423 -7.71 7.76 6.36
CA LYS A 423 -7.06 7.87 7.67
C LYS A 423 -6.22 9.15 7.74
N SER A 424 -6.47 9.94 8.77
CA SER A 424 -5.57 11.00 9.22
C SER A 424 -5.02 10.67 10.61
N SER A 425 -3.90 11.28 10.98
CA SER A 425 -3.48 11.38 12.36
C SER A 425 -4.47 12.23 13.18
N GLN A 426 -4.29 12.22 14.50
CA GLN A 426 -4.74 13.35 15.33
C GLN A 426 -3.98 14.62 14.95
N PHE A 427 -4.49 15.79 15.37
CA PHE A 427 -3.72 17.03 15.23
C PHE A 427 -2.51 17.05 16.16
N SER A 428 -1.46 17.73 15.74
CA SER A 428 -0.37 18.19 16.59
C SER A 428 -0.89 19.08 17.72
N ASP A 429 -0.07 19.26 18.75
CA ASP A 429 -0.21 20.38 19.66
C ASP A 429 -0.27 21.72 18.91
N VAL A 430 -0.93 22.69 19.52
CA VAL A 430 -1.06 24.04 18.96
C VAL A 430 0.19 24.84 19.29
N VAL A 431 0.91 25.28 18.25
CA VAL A 431 2.08 26.15 18.40
C VAL A 431 1.71 27.56 17.94
N CYS A 432 1.75 28.52 18.86
CA CYS A 432 1.52 29.93 18.58
C CYS A 432 2.83 30.71 18.55
N SER A 433 2.96 31.65 17.61
CA SER A 433 4.14 32.51 17.47
C SER A 433 3.74 33.91 17.02
N LYS A 434 4.48 34.92 17.49
CA LYS A 434 4.24 36.33 17.17
C LYS A 434 5.07 36.75 15.97
N MET A 435 4.43 37.48 15.05
CA MET A 435 5.08 38.00 13.85
C MET A 435 6.13 39.07 14.23
N THR A 436 7.36 38.94 13.70
CA THR A 436 8.40 39.97 13.86
C THR A 436 7.98 41.29 13.21
N PRO A 437 8.41 42.47 13.72
CA PRO A 437 8.20 43.74 13.03
C PRO A 437 8.88 43.68 11.65
N GLY A 438 8.09 43.86 10.59
CA GLY A 438 8.60 43.81 9.21
C GLY A 438 9.68 44.87 8.98
N LYS A 439 10.73 44.53 8.23
CA LYS A 439 11.89 45.42 7.95
C LYS A 439 11.49 46.81 7.45
N LEU A 440 10.39 46.89 6.70
CA LEU A 440 9.82 48.16 6.23
C LEU A 440 9.46 49.11 7.38
N ALA A 441 8.81 48.63 8.45
CA ALA A 441 8.42 49.48 9.59
C ALA A 441 9.64 50.06 10.32
N VAL A 442 10.69 49.24 10.51
CA VAL A 442 11.96 49.68 11.08
C VAL A 442 12.64 50.73 10.18
N SER A 443 12.63 50.52 8.86
CA SER A 443 13.16 51.48 7.88
C SER A 443 12.42 52.83 7.93
N TRP A 444 11.08 52.83 7.94
CA TRP A 444 10.28 54.05 8.05
C TRP A 444 10.55 54.81 9.35
N ILE A 445 10.71 54.12 10.49
CA ILE A 445 11.09 54.76 11.76
C ILE A 445 12.45 55.45 11.65
N ILE A 446 13.45 54.78 11.07
CA ILE A 446 14.79 55.37 10.85
C ILE A 446 14.71 56.62 9.95
N VAL A 447 13.96 56.56 8.85
CA VAL A 447 13.75 57.71 7.95
C VAL A 447 13.07 58.88 8.68
N ILE A 448 12.03 58.62 9.47
CA ILE A 448 11.35 59.65 10.27
C ILE A 448 12.32 60.29 11.27
N CYS A 449 13.12 59.50 12.00
CA CYS A 449 14.12 60.02 12.93
C CYS A 449 15.16 60.92 12.23
N ILE A 450 15.64 60.54 11.04
CA ILE A 450 16.56 61.37 10.24
C ILE A 450 15.90 62.69 9.83
N VAL A 451 14.66 62.67 9.34
CA VAL A 451 13.92 63.88 8.98
C VAL A 451 13.71 64.80 10.20
N CYS A 452 13.34 64.25 11.36
CA CYS A 452 13.21 65.01 12.60
C CYS A 452 14.54 65.69 13.01
N LEU A 453 15.67 64.99 12.93
CA LEU A 453 17.00 65.55 13.20
C LEU A 453 17.34 66.71 12.25
N MET A 454 17.09 66.55 10.95
CA MET A 454 17.31 67.61 9.96
C MET A 454 16.44 68.84 10.23
N MET A 455 15.18 68.66 10.63
CA MET A 455 14.29 69.77 11.00
C MET A 455 14.75 70.49 12.27
N LEU A 456 15.28 69.78 13.27
CA LEU A 456 15.85 70.39 14.48
C LEU A 456 17.08 71.26 14.17
N VAL A 457 17.97 70.79 13.28
CA VAL A 457 19.11 71.57 12.78
C VAL A 457 18.62 72.81 12.01
N LEU A 458 17.57 72.69 11.20
CA LEU A 458 16.98 73.81 10.47
C LEU A 458 16.42 74.88 11.41
N VAL A 459 15.66 74.47 12.43
CA VAL A 459 15.10 75.37 13.46
C VAL A 459 16.21 76.06 14.27
N PHE A 460 17.27 75.33 14.64
CA PHE A 460 18.45 75.93 15.28
C PHE A 460 19.10 76.98 14.37
N TYR A 461 19.28 76.70 13.08
CA TYR A 461 19.81 77.68 12.13
C TYR A 461 18.91 78.91 11.96
N CYS A 462 17.59 78.72 11.78
CA CYS A 462 16.63 79.81 11.68
C CYS A 462 16.59 80.68 12.94
N SER A 463 16.63 80.09 14.14
CA SER A 463 16.71 80.87 15.39
C SER A 463 18.01 81.67 15.52
N LYS A 464 19.16 81.12 15.08
CA LYS A 464 20.44 81.86 14.99
C LYS A 464 20.35 83.04 14.01
N VAL A 465 19.68 82.89 12.87
CA VAL A 465 19.46 83.97 11.89
C VAL A 465 18.54 85.06 12.47
N LEU A 466 17.43 84.68 13.10
CA LEU A 466 16.52 85.62 13.77
C LEU A 466 17.22 86.40 14.90
N LEU A 467 17.97 85.71 15.77
CA LEU A 467 18.79 86.35 16.81
C LEU A 467 19.81 87.34 16.22
N LYS A 468 20.42 87.00 15.06
CA LYS A 468 21.36 87.89 14.37
C LYS A 468 20.65 89.12 13.78
N GLN A 469 19.43 88.98 13.26
CA GLN A 469 18.63 90.11 12.76
C GLN A 469 18.14 91.01 13.90
N VAL A 470 17.61 90.46 15.00
CA VAL A 470 17.21 91.25 16.18
C VAL A 470 18.40 92.04 16.74
N LYS A 471 19.58 91.42 16.84
CA LYS A 471 20.81 92.12 17.28
C LYS A 471 21.28 93.20 16.30
N HIS A 472 20.92 93.12 15.01
CA HIS A 472 21.25 94.12 14.00
C HIS A 472 20.27 95.32 14.01
N ILE A 473 19.07 95.15 14.53
CA ILE A 473 18.06 96.22 14.65
C ILE A 473 18.31 97.10 15.89
N PHE A 474 18.78 96.51 16.99
CA PHE A 474 18.86 97.19 18.29
C PHE A 474 20.14 98.01 18.58
N SER A 475 21.06 98.20 17.62
CA SER A 475 22.29 99.01 17.83
C SER A 475 22.93 99.54 16.53
N PRO A 476 22.52 100.71 16.01
CA PRO A 476 23.30 101.48 15.04
C PRO A 476 24.47 102.23 15.72
N SER A 477 25.57 102.44 14.99
CA SER A 477 26.82 103.03 15.51
C SER A 477 26.91 104.54 15.28
N TRP A 478 27.34 105.30 16.31
CA TRP A 478 27.62 106.75 16.22
C TRP A 478 29.05 107.07 16.72
N LYS A 479 29.76 107.98 16.02
CA LYS A 479 31.10 108.55 16.29
C LYS A 479 31.17 109.98 15.71
N PRO A 480 32.20 110.81 15.99
CA PRO A 480 33.31 110.65 16.93
C PRO A 480 33.05 111.51 18.20
N PRO A 481 33.70 112.66 18.56
CA PRO A 481 34.85 113.39 18.00
C PRO A 481 36.20 113.05 18.67
N SER A 482 37.23 113.84 18.33
CA SER A 482 38.66 113.71 18.63
C SER A 482 39.20 114.70 19.67
N SER A 483 40.07 114.24 20.59
CA SER A 483 41.15 115.03 21.19
C SER A 483 42.52 114.49 20.69
N MET A 484 43.59 115.29 20.81
CA MET A 484 44.86 115.01 20.13
C MET A 484 45.72 113.92 20.80
N SER A 485 45.98 112.87 20.02
CA SER A 485 47.28 112.22 19.73
C SER A 485 48.50 112.33 20.66
N GLU A 486 49.28 111.24 20.62
CA GLU A 486 50.63 111.00 21.19
C GLU A 486 50.70 110.70 22.71
N ARG A 487 51.56 109.78 23.16
CA ARG A 487 52.67 109.08 22.46
C ARG A 487 52.72 107.57 22.77
N PHE A 488 52.58 106.76 21.71
CA PHE A 488 52.82 105.32 21.53
C PHE A 488 52.57 104.32 22.68
N SER A 489 51.61 103.41 22.45
CA SER A 489 51.52 102.09 23.08
C SER A 489 52.05 101.00 22.15
N ASP A 490 52.33 99.82 22.70
CA ASP A 490 53.26 98.84 22.14
C ASP A 490 52.77 97.99 20.95
N GLN A 491 53.78 97.40 20.29
CA GLN A 491 53.67 96.37 19.26
C GLN A 491 53.18 95.04 19.85
N PRO A 492 52.63 94.12 19.02
CA PRO A 492 53.53 93.13 18.43
C PRO A 492 53.24 92.81 16.96
N LEU A 493 54.32 92.66 16.18
CA LEU A 493 54.30 92.03 14.86
C LEU A 493 54.71 90.55 15.02
N LYS A 494 54.28 89.70 14.09
CA LYS A 494 54.54 88.26 14.07
C LYS A 494 56.02 87.88 13.96
N ASN A 495 56.31 86.66 14.43
CA ASN A 495 57.44 85.77 14.08
C ASN A 495 58.86 86.18 14.54
N LEU A 496 59.49 85.31 15.33
CA LEU A 496 60.46 84.36 14.76
C LEU A 496 60.63 83.08 15.62
N LEU A 497 61.09 82.03 14.93
CA LEU A 497 61.63 80.72 15.34
C LEU A 497 62.07 80.50 16.81
N VAL A 498 61.85 79.28 17.32
CA VAL A 498 62.86 78.18 17.40
C VAL A 498 62.13 76.84 17.66
N ALA A 499 62.81 75.70 17.46
CA ALA A 499 62.28 74.34 17.53
C ALA A 499 62.69 73.59 18.82
N SER A 500 62.76 72.26 18.75
CA SER A 500 63.37 71.30 19.72
C SER A 500 62.44 70.63 20.74
N GLU A 501 61.95 69.44 20.32
CA GLU A 501 62.29 68.11 20.87
C GLU A 501 61.87 67.60 22.28
N GLU A 502 61.84 66.24 22.30
CA GLU A 502 61.98 65.26 23.41
C GLU A 502 60.97 65.28 24.56
N GLN A 503 60.18 64.21 24.73
CA GLN A 503 60.57 62.97 25.43
C GLN A 503 61.23 63.20 26.80
N THR A 504 60.67 62.56 27.82
CA THR A 504 61.47 62.08 28.94
C THR A 504 60.82 60.83 29.53
N GLU A 505 61.56 59.74 29.56
CA GLU A 505 61.23 58.56 30.36
C GLU A 505 61.51 58.85 31.84
N SER A 506 60.92 58.09 32.77
CA SER A 506 61.41 58.03 34.15
C SER A 506 61.29 56.62 34.73
N CYS A 507 62.42 55.92 34.79
CA CYS A 507 62.55 54.64 35.48
C CYS A 507 62.82 54.86 36.96
N ILE A 508 62.07 54.18 37.83
CA ILE A 508 62.39 53.94 39.25
C ILE A 508 62.08 52.44 39.48
N ILE A 509 63.05 51.56 39.24
CA ILE A 509 64.04 51.02 40.21
C ILE A 509 63.50 49.77 40.92
N GLU A 510 64.32 48.72 40.91
CA GLU A 510 64.08 47.45 41.60
C GLU A 510 64.33 47.59 43.12
N GLU A 511 63.62 46.80 43.92
CA GLU A 511 64.13 46.38 45.23
C GLU A 511 63.87 44.88 45.40
N THR A 512 64.95 44.11 45.51
CA THR A 512 64.90 42.65 45.74
C THR A 512 65.18 42.37 47.21
N ASN A 513 64.42 41.45 47.85
CA ASN A 513 64.95 40.61 48.94
C ASN A 513 64.00 39.47 49.40
N ILE A 514 64.48 38.24 49.19
CA ILE A 514 64.70 37.22 50.25
C ILE A 514 63.48 36.47 50.90
N VAL A 515 63.41 35.16 50.56
CA VAL A 515 63.20 33.98 51.45
C VAL A 515 61.78 33.41 51.71
N MET A 516 61.57 32.19 51.14
CA MET A 516 60.88 30.99 51.70
C MET A 516 59.34 31.03 51.89
N LEU A 517 58.58 29.91 51.84
CA LEU A 517 58.90 28.47 51.79
C LEU A 517 57.71 27.67 51.15
N GLU A 518 57.98 26.54 50.48
CA GLU A 518 57.07 25.37 50.24
C GLU A 518 55.66 25.57 49.58
N GLU A 519 55.11 24.65 48.75
CA GLU A 519 55.63 23.44 48.09
C GLU A 519 54.71 23.02 46.91
N THR A 520 55.25 22.33 45.88
CA THR A 520 54.56 21.41 44.92
C THR A 520 53.34 21.89 44.08
N ASP A 521 53.18 21.50 42.80
CA ASP A 521 54.07 20.75 41.90
C ASP A 521 53.82 21.04 40.40
N GLN A 522 54.84 20.70 39.59
CA GLN A 522 54.87 20.38 38.16
C GLN A 522 53.80 20.98 37.20
N ASN A 523 54.17 21.91 36.32
CA ASN A 523 54.96 21.71 35.08
C ASN A 523 54.15 21.02 33.94
N GLY A 524 54.00 21.63 32.75
CA GLY A 524 54.48 22.95 32.31
C GLY A 524 54.72 23.01 30.79
N LYS A 525 55.65 23.90 30.39
CA LYS A 525 56.16 24.13 29.03
C LYS A 525 55.17 24.78 28.03
N SER A 526 55.43 26.00 27.53
CA SER A 526 56.51 26.48 26.61
C SER A 526 56.19 26.19 25.14
N ASP A 527 56.38 27.07 24.16
CA ASP A 527 56.96 28.43 24.13
C ASP A 527 56.45 29.16 22.86
N VAL A 528 55.99 30.42 22.91
CA VAL A 528 56.74 31.69 22.73
C VAL A 528 56.94 32.13 21.25
N ILE A 529 56.52 33.38 20.98
CA ILE A 529 56.81 34.27 19.83
C ILE A 529 56.18 33.96 18.45
N CYS A 530 54.99 34.54 18.29
CA CYS A 530 54.53 35.44 17.22
C CYS A 530 55.45 35.77 16.00
N SER A 531 54.81 35.87 14.83
CA SER A 531 55.02 36.99 13.90
C SER A 531 53.71 37.37 13.16
N LYS A 532 53.59 38.65 12.77
CA LYS A 532 52.52 39.18 11.91
C LYS A 532 52.89 38.90 10.44
N GLN A 533 51.99 38.46 9.55
CA GLN A 533 50.84 39.18 8.97
C GLN A 533 51.26 40.50 8.29
N ASP A 534 51.32 40.51 6.95
CA ASP A 534 50.61 41.52 6.15
C ASP A 534 50.48 41.15 4.64
N ASN A 535 49.81 42.03 3.88
CA ASN A 535 49.05 41.70 2.66
C ASN A 535 49.76 41.90 1.29
N GLN A 536 49.23 41.17 0.29
CA GLN A 536 48.99 41.55 -1.13
C GLN A 536 50.12 41.88 -2.14
N ASP A 537 50.13 41.03 -3.18
CA ASP A 537 49.91 41.36 -4.61
C ASP A 537 51.02 42.02 -5.46
N SER A 538 51.46 41.27 -6.48
CA SER A 538 52.07 41.68 -7.76
C SER A 538 52.27 40.43 -8.63
N GLY A 539 51.99 40.47 -9.94
CA GLY A 539 51.93 39.26 -10.78
C GLY A 539 52.60 39.35 -12.16
N ASN A 540 52.39 38.29 -12.96
CA ASN A 540 52.92 38.03 -14.32
C ASN A 540 54.45 37.68 -14.36
N PHE A 541 54.97 36.89 -15.32
CA PHE A 541 54.62 36.77 -16.74
C PHE A 541 54.77 35.37 -17.38
N SER A 542 54.16 35.24 -18.58
CA SER A 542 54.57 34.43 -19.75
C SER A 542 54.16 32.95 -19.91
N ASN A 543 53.05 32.77 -20.63
CA ASN A 543 52.85 32.00 -21.87
C ASN A 543 53.74 30.78 -22.17
N LYS A 544 53.10 29.68 -22.58
CA LYS A 544 53.00 29.35 -24.02
C LYS A 544 51.81 28.43 -24.37
N ASP A 545 51.46 28.49 -25.64
CA ASP A 545 50.28 27.89 -26.28
C ASP A 545 50.53 26.42 -26.69
N GLU A 546 49.47 25.60 -26.84
CA GLU A 546 48.93 25.30 -28.18
C GLU A 546 47.73 24.32 -28.20
N THR A 547 46.74 24.69 -29.02
CA THR A 547 46.02 23.89 -30.04
C THR A 547 45.41 22.51 -29.72
N SER A 548 44.11 22.39 -30.00
CA SER A 548 43.29 21.17 -30.01
C SER A 548 43.40 20.30 -31.28
N SER A 549 43.22 18.97 -31.19
CA SER A 549 42.32 18.24 -32.13
C SER A 549 42.09 16.73 -31.83
N SER A 550 40.81 16.37 -31.59
CA SER A 550 40.00 15.38 -32.32
C SER A 550 40.54 13.98 -32.75
N SER A 551 39.71 12.95 -32.48
CA SER A 551 39.55 11.65 -33.21
C SER A 551 40.58 10.52 -32.93
N LYS A 552 40.28 9.21 -33.09
CA LYS A 552 39.03 8.49 -33.44
C LYS A 552 39.07 7.00 -33.01
N VAL A 553 37.90 6.43 -32.72
CA VAL A 553 37.42 5.02 -32.93
C VAL A 553 38.43 3.86 -33.09
N THR A 554 38.25 2.81 -32.28
CA THR A 554 38.23 1.40 -32.75
C THR A 554 37.36 0.50 -31.85
N GLU A 555 36.75 -0.52 -32.46
CA GLU A 555 36.17 -1.71 -31.82
C GLU A 555 37.32 -2.69 -31.41
N GLU A 556 37.15 -3.85 -30.76
CA GLU A 556 36.16 -4.92 -30.97
C GLU A 556 36.21 -6.00 -29.84
N ALA A 557 35.46 -7.09 -30.03
CA ALA A 557 35.56 -8.41 -29.41
C ALA A 557 34.90 -8.67 -28.02
N LEU A 558 33.83 -9.46 -28.06
CA LEU A 558 33.38 -10.31 -26.95
C LEU A 558 34.37 -11.47 -26.73
N GLN A 559 34.41 -12.02 -25.51
CA GLN A 559 34.42 -13.47 -25.34
C GLN A 559 33.43 -13.91 -24.25
N LEU A 560 33.04 -15.17 -24.31
CA LEU A 560 31.96 -15.80 -23.55
C LEU A 560 32.51 -17.10 -22.92
N GLU A 561 32.74 -17.13 -21.61
CA GLU A 561 33.17 -18.36 -20.94
C GLU A 561 31.98 -19.24 -20.54
N THR A 562 31.87 -20.38 -21.23
CA THR A 562 31.12 -21.56 -20.80
C THR A 562 32.11 -22.68 -20.49
N MET A 563 32.04 -23.31 -19.31
CA MET A 563 32.59 -24.65 -19.03
C MET A 563 31.89 -25.29 -17.80
N PRO A 564 31.95 -26.63 -17.61
CA PRO A 564 30.79 -27.37 -17.11
C PRO A 564 31.04 -28.28 -15.88
N GLN A 565 29.94 -28.75 -15.27
CA GLN A 565 29.63 -30.18 -15.18
C GLN A 565 28.14 -30.42 -14.91
#